data_AF-A0A2S7BX86-F1
#
_entry.id   AF-A0A2S7BX86-F1
#
_cell.length_a   1.000
_cell.length_b   1.000
_cell.length_c   1.000
_cell.angle_alpha   90.00
_cell.angle_beta   90.00
_cell.angle_gamma   90.00
#
_symmetry.space_group_name_H-M   'P 1'
#
loop_
_entity.id
_entity.type
_entity.pdbx_description
1 polymer ?
#
loop_
_entity_poly.entity_id
_entity_poly.type
_entity_poly.pdbx_seq_one_letter_code
_entity_poly.pdbx_strand_id
1 'polypeptide(L)'
;MKPPSPLSDPAVIPFLQQSPTLQAGLAQLNRDNVGVVWGAAGAGTYLVPRTQVVIDENAIGQGARIARSLSHEIGHHRFTEQPDHSSKHAYVTNMLRGEAAATLSNALVRREILNHQGPDIGIAGSGTRPKQYEAIADQQMAGQITRDAALNQIAQAFKTEQPSVGPSKTYEQYYGDYYDKHIAPLQRKHGRPEPGSATDSLVNDVKQDLPSRDSQAPLSARPSLPTQQDHADHALYQQIKGGVEKLDAQHGREWDASSQRMTASLLVLAKEEGLTRVDHVLLNNPTDKLAAGEKVFLVQGVRSDPAHLRADMATMQAVQTPENQSFERVQSINQAQSQVREQQQALEQSQQTVTPPGPTMTR
;
A
#
# COMPACT_ATOMS: atom_id res chain seq x y z
N MET A 1 3.82 26.89 20.05
CA MET A 1 2.45 26.36 19.83
C MET A 1 2.44 25.59 18.52
N LYS A 2 1.73 24.46 18.46
CA LYS A 2 1.60 23.64 17.24
C LYS A 2 0.72 24.37 16.21
N PRO A 3 1.20 24.59 14.97
CA PRO A 3 0.36 25.16 13.90
C PRO A 3 -0.83 24.24 13.59
N PRO A 4 -2.00 24.76 13.19
CA PRO A 4 -3.19 23.93 12.91
C PRO A 4 -2.99 22.93 11.78
N SER A 5 -2.11 23.22 10.81
CA SER A 5 -1.69 22.29 9.76
C SER A 5 -0.21 22.49 9.39
N PRO A 6 0.43 21.52 8.71
CA PRO A 6 1.78 21.68 8.19
C PRO A 6 1.94 22.91 7.30
N LEU A 7 0.93 23.22 6.47
CA LEU A 7 0.96 24.37 5.56
C LEU A 7 0.84 25.72 6.29
N SER A 8 0.37 25.72 7.53
CA SER A 8 0.29 26.92 8.37
C SER A 8 1.53 27.14 9.25
N ASP A 9 2.52 26.24 9.20
CA ASP A 9 3.75 26.39 9.96
C ASP A 9 4.55 27.59 9.42
N PRO A 10 4.84 28.64 10.22
CA PRO A 10 5.57 29.80 9.75
C PRO A 10 6.93 29.46 9.13
N ALA A 11 7.56 28.37 9.58
CA ALA A 11 8.84 27.93 9.05
C ALA A 11 8.74 27.38 7.61
N VAL A 12 7.60 26.82 7.19
CA VAL A 12 7.44 26.29 5.82
C VAL A 12 7.06 27.37 4.80
N ILE A 13 6.44 28.47 5.24
CA ILE A 13 5.88 29.51 4.35
C ILE A 13 6.88 30.03 3.30
N PRO A 14 8.16 30.35 3.62
CA PRO A 14 9.10 30.83 2.61
C PRO A 14 9.32 29.82 1.48
N PHE A 15 9.37 28.53 1.80
CA PHE A 15 9.56 27.46 0.82
C PHE A 15 8.35 27.31 -0.11
N LEU A 16 7.13 27.47 0.44
CA LEU A 16 5.90 27.44 -0.35
C LEU A 16 5.86 28.57 -1.38
N GLN A 17 6.50 29.71 -1.10
CA GLN A 17 6.55 30.87 -2.00
C GLN A 17 7.64 30.75 -3.06
N GLN A 18 8.72 30.02 -2.77
CA GLN A 18 9.91 29.91 -3.62
C GLN A 18 9.85 28.79 -4.67
N SER A 19 8.86 27.91 -4.64
CA SER A 19 8.78 26.76 -5.55
C SER A 19 7.44 26.71 -6.31
N PRO A 20 7.41 27.05 -7.62
CA PRO A 20 6.26 26.84 -8.48
C PRO A 20 5.80 25.37 -8.54
N THR A 21 6.73 24.41 -8.51
CA THR A 21 6.39 22.98 -8.51
C THR A 21 5.63 22.59 -7.24
N LEU A 22 6.07 23.09 -6.08
CA LEU A 22 5.40 22.86 -4.81
C LEU A 22 4.01 23.51 -4.78
N GLN A 23 3.88 24.73 -5.28
CA GLN A 23 2.60 25.44 -5.40
C GLN A 23 1.61 24.69 -6.31
N ALA A 24 2.07 24.23 -7.48
CA ALA A 24 1.24 23.47 -8.41
C ALA A 24 0.79 22.14 -7.81
N GLY A 25 1.68 21.46 -7.07
CA GLY A 25 1.35 20.24 -6.34
C GLY A 25 0.30 20.45 -5.26
N LEU A 26 0.44 21.51 -4.46
CA LEU A 26 -0.55 21.89 -3.45
C LEU A 26 -1.91 22.26 -4.06
N ALA A 27 -1.90 22.99 -5.18
CA ALA A 27 -3.12 23.29 -5.92
C ALA A 27 -3.80 22.00 -6.42
N GLN A 28 -3.03 21.01 -6.87
CA GLN A 28 -3.57 19.70 -7.26
C GLN A 28 -4.17 18.95 -6.07
N LEU A 29 -3.47 18.87 -4.93
CA LEU A 29 -4.01 18.24 -3.72
C LEU A 29 -5.33 18.88 -3.31
N ASN A 30 -5.43 20.21 -3.33
CA ASN A 30 -6.65 20.93 -3.03
C ASN A 30 -7.78 20.62 -4.02
N ARG A 31 -7.49 20.55 -5.33
CA ARG A 31 -8.47 20.15 -6.35
C ARG A 31 -9.00 18.73 -6.15
N ASP A 32 -8.14 17.83 -5.68
CA ASP A 32 -8.46 16.43 -5.46
C ASP A 32 -9.04 16.17 -4.06
N ASN A 33 -9.28 17.22 -3.26
CA ASN A 33 -9.72 17.16 -1.87
C ASN A 33 -8.79 16.33 -0.96
N VAL A 34 -7.48 16.38 -1.23
CA VAL A 34 -6.44 15.75 -0.42
C VAL A 34 -5.90 16.77 0.57
N GLY A 35 -6.17 16.55 1.86
CA GLY A 35 -5.69 17.44 2.93
C GLY A 35 -4.19 17.33 3.16
N VAL A 36 -3.59 18.33 3.80
CA VAL A 36 -2.23 18.23 4.35
C VAL A 36 -2.32 18.40 5.85
N VAL A 37 -1.99 17.35 6.60
CA VAL A 37 -2.25 17.26 8.04
C VAL A 37 -1.01 16.83 8.82
N TRP A 38 -1.00 17.16 10.10
CA TRP A 38 -0.01 16.64 11.05
C TRP A 38 -0.33 15.18 11.38
N GLY A 39 0.71 14.34 11.41
CA GLY A 39 0.66 12.98 11.94
C GLY A 39 1.40 12.88 13.26
N ALA A 40 1.14 11.81 14.03
CA ALA A 40 1.77 11.62 15.33
C ALA A 40 3.32 11.71 15.25
N ALA A 41 3.92 12.34 16.26
CA ALA A 41 5.36 12.52 16.33
C ALA A 41 6.11 11.19 16.21
N GLY A 42 6.99 11.08 15.23
CA GLY A 42 7.81 9.89 14.97
C GLY A 42 7.13 8.80 14.13
N ALA A 43 5.86 8.99 13.74
CA ALA A 43 5.15 8.07 12.84
C ALA A 43 5.57 8.21 11.37
N GLY A 44 6.41 9.20 11.06
CA GLY A 44 6.90 9.48 9.70
C GLY A 44 5.93 10.30 8.85
N THR A 45 6.30 10.47 7.60
CA THR A 45 5.56 11.22 6.58
C THR A 45 5.11 10.23 5.51
N TYR A 46 3.87 10.35 5.04
CA TYR A 46 3.33 9.49 3.99
C TYR A 46 2.07 10.09 3.35
N LEU A 47 1.76 9.66 2.13
CA LEU A 47 0.51 9.91 1.44
C LEU A 47 -0.53 8.83 1.77
N VAL A 48 -1.73 9.25 2.19
CA VAL A 48 -2.95 8.43 2.17
C VAL A 48 -3.70 8.75 0.87
N PRO A 49 -3.75 7.81 -0.10
CA PRO A 49 -4.31 8.09 -1.42
C PRO A 49 -5.71 8.69 -1.37
N ARG A 50 -5.93 9.78 -2.11
CA ARG A 50 -7.21 10.50 -2.23
C ARG A 50 -7.77 11.09 -0.93
N THR A 51 -6.99 11.11 0.16
CA THR A 51 -7.49 11.60 1.45
C THR A 51 -6.58 12.66 2.03
N GLN A 52 -5.31 12.34 2.30
CA GLN A 52 -4.42 13.28 2.97
C GLN A 52 -2.94 12.97 2.77
N VAL A 53 -2.12 14.00 2.69
CA VAL A 53 -0.69 13.96 2.97
C VAL A 53 -0.49 14.16 4.47
N VAL A 54 0.22 13.23 5.10
CA VAL A 54 0.55 13.28 6.53
C VAL A 54 2.01 13.68 6.69
N ILE A 55 2.26 14.76 7.43
CA ILE A 55 3.61 15.21 7.80
C ILE A 55 3.85 14.89 9.27
N ASP A 56 5.00 14.27 9.59
CA ASP A 56 5.42 13.98 10.97
C ASP A 56 5.46 15.26 11.83
N GLU A 57 4.79 15.26 12.97
CA GLU A 57 4.82 16.37 13.95
C GLU A 57 6.23 16.69 14.47
N ASN A 58 7.17 15.75 14.44
CA ASN A 58 8.57 16.04 14.73
C ASN A 58 9.21 16.99 13.72
N ALA A 59 8.53 17.37 12.64
CA ALA A 59 8.97 18.40 11.70
C ALA A 59 8.45 19.81 12.03
N ILE A 60 7.63 19.99 13.08
CA ILE A 60 7.15 21.33 13.49
C ILE A 60 8.34 22.28 13.69
N GLY A 61 8.24 23.47 13.10
CA GLY A 61 9.29 24.48 13.11
C GLY A 61 10.51 24.18 12.21
N GLN A 62 10.54 23.02 11.53
CA GLN A 62 11.62 22.62 10.62
C GLN A 62 11.15 22.75 9.16
N GLY A 63 11.01 24.00 8.71
CA GLY A 63 10.47 24.33 7.38
C GLY A 63 11.10 23.55 6.22
N ALA A 64 12.43 23.39 6.22
CA ALA A 64 13.15 22.62 5.21
C ALA A 64 12.75 21.13 5.21
N ARG A 65 12.57 20.53 6.40
CA ARG A 65 12.11 19.14 6.54
C ARG A 65 10.66 18.98 6.06
N ILE A 66 9.78 19.92 6.42
CA ILE A 66 8.38 19.93 5.96
C ILE A 66 8.34 20.05 4.44
N ALA A 67 9.06 21.00 3.85
CA ALA A 67 9.09 21.23 2.40
C ALA A 67 9.63 20.01 1.64
N ARG A 68 10.72 19.39 2.12
CA ARG A 68 11.26 18.15 1.57
C ARG A 68 10.22 17.03 1.59
N SER A 69 9.63 16.76 2.74
CA SER A 69 8.60 15.74 2.91
C SER A 69 7.38 15.99 2.00
N LEU A 70 6.84 17.20 2.03
CA LEU A 70 5.68 17.58 1.22
C LEU A 70 5.96 17.44 -0.29
N SER A 71 7.14 17.84 -0.75
CA SER A 71 7.54 17.70 -2.15
C SER A 71 7.63 16.24 -2.60
N HIS A 72 8.03 15.34 -1.71
CA HIS A 72 8.08 13.90 -1.96
C HIS A 72 6.67 13.32 -2.09
N GLU A 73 5.79 13.58 -1.11
CA GLU A 73 4.40 13.07 -1.12
C GLU A 73 3.57 13.61 -2.30
N ILE A 74 3.81 14.86 -2.71
CA ILE A 74 3.22 15.44 -3.93
C ILE A 74 3.65 14.65 -5.17
N GLY A 75 4.90 14.19 -5.23
CA GLY A 75 5.35 13.39 -6.36
C GLY A 75 4.68 12.02 -6.41
N HIS A 76 4.42 11.38 -5.27
CA HIS A 76 3.57 10.19 -5.20
C HIS A 76 2.14 10.48 -5.68
N HIS A 77 1.51 11.56 -5.19
CA HIS A 77 0.14 11.91 -5.56
C HIS A 77 -0.02 12.20 -7.05
N ARG A 78 1.00 12.80 -7.66
CA ARG A 78 1.02 13.14 -9.09
C ARG A 78 1.46 11.99 -10.00
N PHE A 79 1.88 10.86 -9.43
CA PHE A 79 2.23 9.67 -10.20
C PHE A 79 0.96 8.90 -10.56
N THR A 80 0.65 8.81 -11.84
CA THR A 80 -0.63 8.27 -12.34
C THR A 80 -0.49 6.96 -13.10
N GLU A 81 0.73 6.43 -13.23
CA GLU A 81 0.93 5.13 -13.87
C GLU A 81 0.28 4.06 -13.02
N GLN A 82 -0.54 3.23 -13.65
CA GLN A 82 -1.19 2.11 -12.96
C GLN A 82 -0.17 1.01 -12.69
N PRO A 83 -0.26 0.32 -11.54
CA PRO A 83 0.51 -0.88 -11.28
C PRO A 83 0.43 -1.89 -12.42
N ASP A 84 1.59 -2.22 -13.01
CA ASP A 84 1.67 -3.24 -14.04
C ASP A 84 1.81 -4.61 -13.39
N HIS A 85 0.72 -5.36 -13.33
CA HIS A 85 0.73 -6.67 -12.73
C HIS A 85 1.25 -7.76 -13.68
N SER A 86 1.53 -7.48 -14.96
CA SER A 86 1.81 -8.50 -15.99
C SER A 86 2.95 -9.47 -15.68
N SER A 87 3.94 -9.04 -14.90
CA SER A 87 5.05 -9.87 -14.41
C SER A 87 5.63 -9.27 -13.12
N LYS A 88 6.41 -10.07 -12.38
CA LYS A 88 7.16 -9.57 -11.22
C LYS A 88 8.02 -8.35 -11.57
N HIS A 89 8.73 -8.43 -12.69
CA HIS A 89 9.60 -7.36 -13.14
C HIS A 89 8.83 -6.08 -13.47
N ALA A 90 7.70 -6.20 -14.19
CA ALA A 90 6.88 -5.06 -14.54
C ALA A 90 6.27 -4.38 -13.29
N TYR A 91 5.80 -5.18 -12.33
CA TYR A 91 5.26 -4.68 -11.08
C TYR A 91 6.32 -3.92 -10.26
N VAL A 92 7.47 -4.56 -10.03
CA VAL A 92 8.58 -3.95 -9.28
C VAL A 92 9.04 -2.66 -9.98
N THR A 93 9.19 -2.67 -11.31
CA THR A 93 9.57 -1.48 -12.07
C THR A 93 8.55 -0.35 -11.91
N ASN A 94 7.25 -0.64 -12.00
CA ASN A 94 6.22 0.38 -11.81
C ASN A 94 6.24 0.97 -10.39
N MET A 95 6.36 0.14 -9.35
CA MET A 95 6.45 0.61 -7.97
C MET A 95 7.69 1.48 -7.73
N LEU A 96 8.85 1.07 -8.25
CA LEU A 96 10.08 1.86 -8.19
C LEU A 96 9.97 3.20 -8.95
N ARG A 97 9.19 3.25 -10.03
CA ARG A 97 8.89 4.50 -10.74
C ARG A 97 8.03 5.45 -9.90
N GLY A 98 7.18 4.93 -9.02
CA GLY A 98 6.47 5.74 -8.02
C GLY A 98 7.41 6.44 -7.04
N GLU A 99 8.38 5.71 -6.48
CA GLU A 99 9.46 6.28 -5.62
C GLU A 99 10.31 7.29 -6.40
N ALA A 100 10.59 6.99 -7.67
CA ALA A 100 11.32 7.89 -8.55
C ALA A 100 10.58 9.20 -8.81
N ALA A 101 9.25 9.15 -8.96
CA ALA A 101 8.43 10.33 -9.16
C ALA A 101 8.39 11.23 -7.92
N ALA A 102 8.30 10.63 -6.73
CA ALA A 102 8.41 11.32 -5.45
C ALA A 102 9.77 12.01 -5.27
N THR A 103 10.84 11.28 -5.56
CA THR A 103 12.22 11.78 -5.46
C THR A 103 12.52 12.87 -6.47
N LEU A 104 12.09 12.70 -7.72
CA LEU A 104 12.25 13.73 -8.75
C LEU A 104 11.48 15.00 -8.38
N SER A 105 10.26 14.87 -7.86
CA SER A 105 9.48 16.01 -7.35
C SER A 105 10.24 16.77 -6.26
N ASN A 106 10.83 16.06 -5.28
CA ASN A 106 11.65 16.68 -4.25
C ASN A 106 12.90 17.39 -4.82
N ALA A 107 13.62 16.76 -5.75
CA ALA A 107 14.79 17.35 -6.37
C ALA A 107 14.46 18.64 -7.15
N LEU A 108 13.36 18.65 -7.89
CA LEU A 108 12.88 19.84 -8.62
C LEU A 108 12.54 20.98 -7.66
N VAL A 109 11.77 20.69 -6.61
CA VAL A 109 11.40 21.70 -5.58
C VAL A 109 12.65 22.27 -4.90
N ARG A 110 13.60 21.41 -4.53
CA ARG A 110 14.89 21.84 -3.96
C ARG A 110 15.63 22.79 -4.91
N ARG A 111 15.70 22.44 -6.21
CA ARG A 111 16.39 23.26 -7.20
C ARG A 111 15.75 24.63 -7.38
N GLU A 112 14.41 24.69 -7.41
CA GLU A 112 13.67 25.95 -7.48
C GLU A 112 13.93 26.85 -6.26
N ILE A 113 13.97 26.27 -5.06
CA ILE A 113 14.29 27.00 -3.82
C ILE A 113 15.72 27.56 -3.86
N LEU A 114 16.70 26.74 -4.28
CA LEU A 114 18.10 27.16 -4.41
C LEU A 114 18.28 28.28 -5.45
N ASN A 115 17.56 28.21 -6.58
CA ASN A 115 17.59 29.26 -7.61
C ASN A 115 17.06 30.61 -7.09
N HIS A 116 16.19 30.60 -6.07
CA HIS A 116 15.71 31.79 -5.37
C HIS A 116 16.54 32.14 -4.13
N GLN A 117 17.78 31.61 -4.02
CA GLN A 117 18.69 31.82 -2.89
C GLN A 117 18.10 31.34 -1.54
N GLY A 118 17.11 30.45 -1.59
CA GLY A 118 16.56 29.78 -0.42
C GLY A 118 17.50 28.71 0.14
N PRO A 119 17.29 28.26 1.38
CA PRO A 119 18.15 27.25 1.99
C PRO A 119 17.91 25.86 1.39
N ASP A 120 18.95 25.03 1.42
CA ASP A 120 18.88 23.66 0.92
C ASP A 120 17.95 22.79 1.77
N ILE A 121 16.88 22.28 1.15
CA ILE A 121 15.93 21.35 1.79
C ILE A 121 16.38 19.89 1.76
N GLY A 122 17.41 19.58 0.96
CA GLY A 122 17.92 18.24 0.72
C GLY A 122 17.02 17.38 -0.17
N ILE A 123 17.54 16.22 -0.57
CA ILE A 123 16.79 15.16 -1.26
C ILE A 123 16.72 13.95 -0.33
N ALA A 124 15.54 13.35 -0.18
CA ALA A 124 15.39 12.12 0.59
C ALA A 124 16.19 10.97 -0.07
N GLY A 125 16.91 10.19 0.73
CA GLY A 125 17.74 9.09 0.25
C GLY A 125 18.97 8.86 1.12
N SER A 126 19.63 7.73 0.92
CA SER A 126 20.76 7.28 1.75
C SER A 126 22.12 7.41 1.02
N GLY A 127 23.19 7.63 1.79
CA GLY A 127 24.57 7.66 1.26
C GLY A 127 24.79 8.72 0.19
N THR A 128 25.32 8.33 -0.97
CA THR A 128 25.62 9.24 -2.10
C THR A 128 24.45 9.46 -3.05
N ARG A 129 23.31 8.78 -2.84
CA ARG A 129 22.18 8.79 -3.76
C ARG A 129 21.51 10.16 -3.92
N PRO A 130 21.36 11.00 -2.88
CA PRO A 130 20.88 12.36 -3.06
C PRO A 130 21.61 13.15 -4.15
N LYS A 131 22.94 13.01 -4.26
CA LYS A 131 23.74 13.66 -5.32
C LYS A 131 23.47 13.08 -6.71
N GLN A 132 23.20 11.77 -6.78
CA GLN A 132 22.83 11.12 -8.03
C GLN A 132 21.44 11.58 -8.51
N TYR A 133 20.47 11.67 -7.59
CA TYR A 133 19.13 12.17 -7.88
C TYR A 133 19.14 13.64 -8.31
N GLU A 134 19.96 14.46 -7.66
CA GLU A 134 20.22 15.84 -8.06
C GLU A 134 20.73 15.93 -9.50
N ALA A 135 21.77 15.15 -9.86
CA ALA A 135 22.32 15.16 -11.21
C ALA A 135 21.30 14.76 -12.27
N ILE A 136 20.45 13.77 -11.99
CA ILE A 136 19.39 13.32 -12.93
C ILE A 136 18.32 14.41 -13.07
N ALA A 137 17.91 15.06 -11.97
CA ALA A 137 16.96 16.15 -12.01
C ALA A 137 17.50 17.35 -12.79
N ASP A 138 18.77 17.70 -12.62
CA ASP A 138 19.43 18.78 -13.36
C ASP A 138 19.45 18.49 -14.87
N GLN A 139 19.77 17.26 -15.29
CA GLN A 139 19.70 16.84 -16.70
C GLN A 139 18.28 16.96 -17.25
N GLN A 140 17.26 16.57 -16.47
CA GLN A 140 15.86 16.66 -16.88
C GLN A 140 15.41 18.11 -17.02
N MET A 141 15.79 18.99 -16.09
CA MET A 141 15.49 20.42 -16.15
C MET A 141 16.22 21.13 -17.29
N ALA A 142 17.44 20.70 -17.62
CA ALA A 142 18.19 21.19 -18.77
C ALA A 142 17.66 20.68 -20.12
N GLY A 143 16.62 19.82 -20.11
CA GLY A 143 16.06 19.22 -21.33
C GLY A 143 16.96 18.17 -21.99
N GLN A 144 18.00 17.70 -21.29
CA GLN A 144 18.94 16.70 -21.80
C GLN A 144 18.34 15.29 -21.77
N ILE A 145 17.43 15.03 -20.83
CA ILE A 145 16.67 13.78 -20.74
C ILE A 145 15.18 14.08 -20.55
N THR A 146 14.33 13.16 -21.01
CA THR A 146 12.89 13.27 -20.79
C THR A 146 12.55 12.97 -19.32
N ARG A 147 11.35 13.37 -18.88
CA ARG A 147 10.83 12.98 -17.56
C ARG A 147 10.80 11.46 -17.40
N ASP A 148 10.39 10.74 -18.44
CA ASP A 148 10.35 9.27 -18.41
C ASP A 148 11.75 8.65 -18.21
N ALA A 149 12.75 9.17 -18.93
CA ALA A 149 14.13 8.74 -18.77
C ALA A 149 14.66 9.04 -17.36
N ALA A 150 14.33 10.20 -16.80
CA ALA A 150 14.70 10.54 -15.42
C ALA A 150 14.07 9.57 -14.40
N LEU A 151 12.79 9.24 -14.55
CA LEU A 151 12.10 8.26 -13.71
C LEU A 151 12.77 6.88 -13.78
N ASN A 152 13.12 6.41 -14.97
CA ASN A 152 13.81 5.14 -15.15
C ASN A 152 15.20 5.12 -14.49
N GLN A 153 15.98 6.18 -14.65
CA GLN A 153 17.31 6.27 -14.04
C GLN A 153 17.24 6.33 -12.50
N ILE A 154 16.31 7.12 -11.95
CA ILE A 154 16.11 7.20 -10.50
C ILE A 154 15.58 5.87 -9.95
N ALA A 155 14.62 5.23 -10.62
CA ALA A 155 14.07 3.92 -10.22
C ALA A 155 15.17 2.85 -10.17
N GLN A 156 16.07 2.83 -11.15
CA GLN A 156 17.20 1.90 -11.18
C GLN A 156 18.17 2.12 -10.01
N ALA A 157 18.40 3.38 -9.60
CA ALA A 157 19.20 3.68 -8.43
C ALA A 157 18.48 3.32 -7.11
N PHE A 158 17.16 3.55 -7.05
CA PHE A 158 16.28 3.19 -5.92
C PHE A 158 16.19 1.69 -5.66
N LYS A 159 16.34 0.88 -6.71
CA LYS A 159 16.29 -0.58 -6.67
C LYS A 159 17.08 -1.21 -5.53
N THR A 160 18.23 -0.61 -5.20
CA THR A 160 19.17 -1.06 -4.15
C THR A 160 19.09 -0.25 -2.86
N GLU A 161 18.21 0.76 -2.78
CA GLU A 161 17.88 1.42 -1.53
C GLU A 161 17.12 0.47 -0.61
N GLN A 162 17.29 0.71 0.67
CA GLN A 162 16.51 0.06 1.70
C GLN A 162 15.40 1.01 2.12
N PRO A 163 14.14 0.56 2.22
CA PRO A 163 13.08 1.39 2.75
C PRO A 163 13.39 1.72 4.22
N SER A 164 13.10 2.96 4.63
CA SER A 164 13.27 3.42 6.03
C SER A 164 12.50 2.60 7.06
N VAL A 165 11.58 1.74 6.61
CA VAL A 165 10.66 0.91 7.41
C VAL A 165 10.97 -0.59 7.34
N GLY A 166 12.05 -0.99 6.66
CA GLY A 166 12.45 -2.39 6.48
C GLY A 166 13.90 -2.55 6.01
N PRO A 167 14.91 -2.24 6.84
CA PRO A 167 16.31 -2.12 6.42
C PRO A 167 16.99 -3.45 6.03
N SER A 168 16.32 -4.59 6.23
CA SER A 168 16.90 -5.90 5.90
C SER A 168 16.74 -6.29 4.42
N LYS A 169 16.00 -5.52 3.62
CA LYS A 169 15.72 -5.82 2.20
C LYS A 169 15.86 -4.58 1.33
N THR A 170 16.25 -4.76 0.08
CA THR A 170 16.18 -3.67 -0.92
C THR A 170 14.73 -3.44 -1.38
N TYR A 171 14.43 -2.28 -1.96
CA TYR A 171 13.11 -2.02 -2.54
C TYR A 171 12.73 -3.03 -3.64
N GLU A 172 13.67 -3.53 -4.44
CA GLU A 172 13.41 -4.63 -5.38
C GLU A 172 12.92 -5.89 -4.66
N GLN A 173 13.59 -6.29 -3.59
CA GLN A 173 13.22 -7.47 -2.81
C GLN A 173 11.86 -7.25 -2.14
N TYR A 174 11.64 -6.07 -1.58
CA TYR A 174 10.38 -5.70 -0.94
C TYR A 174 9.18 -5.81 -1.90
N TYR A 175 9.22 -5.14 -3.05
CA TYR A 175 8.13 -5.19 -4.03
C TYR A 175 8.06 -6.56 -4.72
N GLY A 176 9.20 -7.22 -4.93
CA GLY A 176 9.26 -8.55 -5.53
C GLY A 176 8.60 -9.62 -4.66
N ASP A 177 8.85 -9.59 -3.35
CA ASP A 177 8.24 -10.52 -2.40
C ASP A 177 6.72 -10.29 -2.31
N TYR A 178 6.28 -9.02 -2.39
CA TYR A 178 4.87 -8.70 -2.45
C TYR A 178 4.21 -9.31 -3.69
N TYR A 179 4.84 -9.18 -4.87
CA TYR A 179 4.34 -9.79 -6.09
C TYR A 179 4.18 -11.31 -5.95
N ASP A 180 5.23 -11.99 -5.48
CA ASP A 180 5.24 -13.45 -5.37
C ASP A 180 4.16 -13.96 -4.39
N LYS A 181 3.96 -13.23 -3.29
CA LYS A 181 3.00 -13.60 -2.25
C LYS A 181 1.56 -13.26 -2.61
N HIS A 182 1.33 -12.14 -3.29
CA HIS A 182 -0.01 -11.55 -3.40
C HIS A 182 -0.56 -11.44 -4.82
N ILE A 183 0.30 -11.37 -5.84
CA ILE A 183 -0.11 -11.11 -7.23
C ILE A 183 0.03 -12.37 -8.09
N ALA A 184 1.18 -13.04 -8.05
CA ALA A 184 1.44 -14.26 -8.84
C ALA A 184 0.41 -15.38 -8.59
N PRO A 185 -0.05 -15.66 -7.35
CA PRO A 185 -1.06 -16.69 -7.10
C PRO A 185 -2.42 -16.36 -7.75
N LEU A 186 -2.78 -15.08 -7.81
CA LEU A 186 -4.02 -14.63 -8.45
C LEU A 186 -3.95 -14.82 -9.96
N GLN A 187 -2.80 -14.57 -10.60
CA GLN A 187 -2.67 -14.72 -12.06
C GLN A 187 -2.70 -16.16 -12.52
N ARG A 188 -2.07 -17.07 -11.75
CA ARG A 188 -2.14 -18.50 -12.01
C ARG A 188 -3.57 -19.04 -11.95
N LYS A 189 -4.41 -18.53 -11.04
CA LYS A 189 -5.83 -18.89 -10.96
C LYS A 189 -6.66 -18.39 -12.15
N HIS A 190 -6.26 -17.29 -12.80
CA HIS A 190 -6.93 -16.73 -13.97
C HIS A 190 -6.34 -17.24 -15.31
N GLY A 191 -5.48 -18.27 -15.30
CA GLY A 191 -4.97 -18.91 -16.51
C GLY A 191 -3.99 -18.05 -17.32
N ARG A 192 -3.42 -16.98 -16.74
CA ARG A 192 -2.34 -16.21 -17.39
C ARG A 192 -0.99 -16.85 -17.03
N PRO A 193 -0.25 -17.45 -17.98
CA PRO A 193 1.10 -17.93 -17.71
C PRO A 193 2.07 -16.75 -17.58
N GLU A 194 3.00 -16.86 -16.63
CA GLU A 194 4.12 -15.92 -16.46
C GLU A 194 5.03 -15.99 -17.70
N PRO A 195 5.35 -14.88 -18.38
CA PRO A 195 6.47 -14.87 -19.32
C PRO A 195 7.77 -15.01 -18.50
N GLY A 196 8.44 -16.15 -18.69
CA GLY A 196 9.69 -16.48 -18.01
C GLY A 196 10.79 -15.45 -18.25
N SER A 197 11.67 -15.31 -17.26
CA SER A 197 12.89 -14.52 -17.32
C SER A 197 13.74 -14.93 -18.53
N ALA A 198 13.76 -14.10 -19.57
CA ALA A 198 14.69 -14.23 -20.68
C ALA A 198 15.05 -12.84 -21.21
N THR A 199 16.35 -12.62 -21.28
CA THR A 199 17.05 -11.53 -21.94
C THR A 199 16.79 -11.50 -23.45
N ASP A 200 16.75 -10.27 -23.98
CA ASP A 200 17.07 -9.85 -25.35
C ASP A 200 15.97 -9.92 -26.45
N SER A 201 15.65 -8.71 -26.94
CA SER A 201 15.45 -8.32 -28.35
C SER A 201 14.30 -8.90 -29.21
N LEU A 202 13.29 -8.05 -29.50
CA LEU A 202 12.99 -7.43 -30.81
C LEU A 202 11.48 -7.19 -31.06
N VAL A 203 11.25 -5.99 -31.61
CA VAL A 203 10.08 -5.41 -32.28
C VAL A 203 9.21 -6.36 -33.12
N ASN A 204 7.88 -6.20 -33.05
CA ASN A 204 7.08 -5.59 -34.13
C ASN A 204 5.56 -5.55 -33.82
N ASP A 205 4.96 -4.48 -34.33
CA ASP A 205 3.54 -4.15 -34.46
C ASP A 205 2.62 -5.30 -34.91
N VAL A 206 1.41 -5.36 -34.37
CA VAL A 206 0.15 -5.46 -35.16
C VAL A 206 -0.99 -4.78 -34.38
N LYS A 207 -1.50 -3.67 -34.96
CA LYS A 207 -2.85 -3.11 -34.76
C LYS A 207 -3.91 -4.15 -35.11
N GLN A 208 -4.94 -4.30 -34.27
CA GLN A 208 -6.28 -4.62 -34.78
C GLN A 208 -7.40 -4.12 -33.85
N ASP A 209 -8.26 -3.31 -34.45
CA ASP A 209 -9.51 -2.75 -33.95
C ASP A 209 -10.52 -3.80 -33.50
N LEU A 210 -11.42 -3.45 -32.56
CA LEU A 210 -12.85 -3.82 -32.51
C LEU A 210 -13.52 -3.16 -31.26
N PRO A 211 -14.86 -3.00 -31.23
CA PRO A 211 -15.50 -1.68 -31.21
C PRO A 211 -16.16 -1.30 -29.88
N SER A 212 -16.41 -0.01 -29.73
CA SER A 212 -17.24 0.60 -28.69
C SER A 212 -18.63 -0.06 -28.61
N ARG A 213 -18.95 -0.62 -27.44
CA ARG A 213 -20.33 -0.91 -27.03
C ARG A 213 -20.67 -0.02 -25.84
N ASP A 214 -21.46 1.02 -26.12
CA ASP A 214 -22.35 1.63 -25.14
C ASP A 214 -23.27 0.54 -24.58
N SER A 215 -23.19 0.33 -23.27
CA SER A 215 -24.22 -0.37 -22.51
C SER A 215 -24.21 0.23 -21.10
N GLN A 216 -25.10 1.20 -20.90
CA GLN A 216 -25.47 1.72 -19.60
C GLN A 216 -25.98 0.57 -18.73
N ALA A 217 -25.21 0.21 -17.70
CA ALA A 217 -25.66 -0.64 -16.61
C ALA A 217 -26.27 0.22 -15.49
N PRO A 218 -27.34 -0.22 -14.82
CA PRO A 218 -28.03 0.55 -13.78
C PRO A 218 -27.16 0.77 -12.54
N LEU A 219 -27.40 1.91 -11.86
CA LEU A 219 -26.75 2.36 -10.62
C LEU A 219 -26.73 1.24 -9.57
N SER A 220 -25.62 0.50 -9.50
CA SER A 220 -25.42 -0.57 -8.52
C SER A 220 -25.10 0.04 -7.16
N ALA A 221 -25.81 -0.43 -6.12
CA ALA A 221 -25.58 -0.05 -4.73
C ALA A 221 -24.10 -0.24 -4.35
N ARG A 222 -23.54 0.69 -3.56
CA ARG A 222 -22.19 0.55 -3.03
C ARG A 222 -22.07 -0.77 -2.26
N PRO A 223 -20.98 -1.55 -2.47
CA PRO A 223 -20.73 -2.76 -1.68
C PRO A 223 -20.70 -2.43 -0.18
N SER A 224 -21.32 -3.28 0.65
CA SER A 224 -21.25 -3.13 2.10
C SER A 224 -19.83 -3.39 2.61
N LEU A 225 -19.38 -2.59 3.57
CA LEU A 225 -18.05 -2.67 4.18
C LEU A 225 -18.08 -3.47 5.49
N PRO A 226 -16.97 -4.13 5.89
CA PRO A 226 -16.86 -4.83 7.17
C PRO A 226 -17.14 -3.97 8.42
N THR A 227 -17.04 -2.64 8.29
CA THR A 227 -17.37 -1.68 9.35
C THR A 227 -18.87 -1.56 9.63
N GLN A 228 -19.73 -2.01 8.71
CA GLN A 228 -21.19 -1.90 8.83
C GLN A 228 -21.79 -3.13 9.52
N GLN A 229 -22.80 -2.92 10.39
CA GLN A 229 -23.37 -3.99 11.24
C GLN A 229 -24.02 -5.14 10.45
N ASP A 230 -24.48 -4.85 9.24
CA ASP A 230 -25.13 -5.79 8.32
C ASP A 230 -24.14 -6.63 7.49
N HIS A 231 -22.83 -6.38 7.63
CA HIS A 231 -21.81 -7.12 6.89
C HIS A 231 -21.44 -8.45 7.57
N ALA A 232 -21.26 -9.51 6.78
CA ALA A 232 -20.95 -10.85 7.28
C ALA A 232 -19.66 -10.91 8.15
N ASP A 233 -18.64 -10.14 7.77
CA ASP A 233 -17.37 -10.06 8.51
C ASP A 233 -17.38 -9.06 9.68
N HIS A 234 -18.51 -8.39 9.97
CA HIS A 234 -18.55 -7.34 10.99
C HIS A 234 -18.13 -7.84 12.37
N ALA A 235 -18.60 -9.03 12.77
CA ALA A 235 -18.27 -9.61 14.06
C ALA A 235 -16.75 -9.85 14.21
N LEU A 236 -16.11 -10.41 13.18
CA LEU A 236 -14.67 -10.65 13.17
C LEU A 236 -13.89 -9.32 13.15
N TYR A 237 -14.34 -8.34 12.37
CA TYR A 237 -13.77 -6.99 12.36
C TYR A 237 -13.80 -6.35 13.75
N GLN A 238 -14.94 -6.41 14.47
CA GLN A 238 -15.07 -5.85 15.81
C GLN A 238 -14.17 -6.54 16.84
N GLN A 239 -13.99 -7.85 16.75
CA GLN A 239 -13.07 -8.59 17.63
C GLN A 239 -11.62 -8.13 17.44
N ILE A 240 -11.18 -8.02 16.18
CA ILE A 240 -9.84 -7.54 15.84
C ILE A 240 -9.67 -6.09 16.29
N LYS A 241 -10.65 -5.22 16.00
CA LYS A 241 -10.67 -3.82 16.45
C LYS A 241 -10.48 -3.72 17.97
N GLY A 242 -11.26 -4.46 18.74
CA GLY A 242 -11.13 -4.48 20.20
C GLY A 242 -9.79 -5.03 20.69
N GLY A 243 -9.15 -5.94 19.94
CA GLY A 243 -7.79 -6.40 20.21
C GLY A 243 -6.74 -5.32 19.96
N VAL A 244 -6.85 -4.59 18.85
CA VAL A 244 -5.97 -3.47 18.50
C VAL A 244 -6.15 -2.30 19.47
N GLU A 245 -7.38 -1.95 19.86
CA GLU A 245 -7.65 -0.92 20.88
C GLU A 245 -6.97 -1.25 22.22
N LYS A 246 -7.02 -2.52 22.65
CA LYS A 246 -6.31 -2.98 23.85
C LYS A 246 -4.79 -2.89 23.68
N LEU A 247 -4.28 -3.24 22.49
CA LEU A 247 -2.87 -3.13 22.18
C LEU A 247 -2.41 -1.66 22.24
N ASP A 248 -3.18 -0.75 21.66
CA ASP A 248 -2.90 0.69 21.71
C ASP A 248 -2.88 1.21 23.15
N ALA A 249 -3.90 0.88 23.94
CA ALA A 249 -3.96 1.27 25.35
C ALA A 249 -2.78 0.74 26.18
N GLN A 250 -2.32 -0.50 25.92
CA GLN A 250 -1.15 -1.09 26.58
C GLN A 250 0.14 -0.33 26.28
N HIS A 251 0.23 0.29 25.11
CA HIS A 251 1.38 1.07 24.68
C HIS A 251 1.19 2.59 24.85
N GLY A 252 0.15 3.01 25.59
CA GLY A 252 -0.13 4.43 25.85
C GLY A 252 -0.54 5.20 24.61
N ARG A 253 -1.10 4.51 23.60
CA ARG A 253 -1.59 5.09 22.35
C ARG A 253 -3.11 5.17 22.37
N GLU A 254 -3.64 6.19 21.71
CA GLU A 254 -5.06 6.26 21.38
C GLU A 254 -5.32 5.62 20.02
N TRP A 255 -6.57 5.16 19.81
CA TRP A 255 -7.00 4.63 18.52
C TRP A 255 -6.85 5.68 17.42
N ASP A 256 -6.13 5.33 16.34
CA ASP A 256 -5.85 6.24 15.24
C ASP A 256 -5.96 5.54 13.86
N ALA A 257 -5.57 6.25 12.80
CA ALA A 257 -5.63 5.72 11.43
C ALA A 257 -4.71 4.50 11.19
N SER A 258 -3.63 4.35 11.97
CA SER A 258 -2.79 3.16 11.92
C SER A 258 -3.46 1.98 12.61
N SER A 259 -4.24 2.22 13.67
CA SER A 259 -5.09 1.21 14.32
C SER A 259 -6.19 0.72 13.37
N GLN A 260 -6.78 1.62 12.58
CA GLN A 260 -7.73 1.29 11.51
C GLN A 260 -7.09 0.42 10.42
N ARG A 261 -5.95 0.85 9.88
CA ARG A 261 -5.20 0.09 8.85
C ARG A 261 -4.75 -1.27 9.38
N MET A 262 -4.26 -1.33 10.61
CA MET A 262 -3.89 -2.58 11.28
C MET A 262 -5.11 -3.49 11.38
N THR A 263 -6.25 -2.98 11.86
CA THR A 263 -7.49 -3.76 11.99
C THR A 263 -7.95 -4.34 10.65
N ALA A 264 -7.94 -3.54 9.58
CA ALA A 264 -8.34 -3.98 8.25
C ALA A 264 -7.35 -5.02 7.67
N SER A 265 -6.05 -4.81 7.84
CA SER A 265 -5.01 -5.75 7.40
C SER A 265 -5.04 -7.07 8.17
N LEU A 266 -5.34 -7.00 9.47
CA LEU A 266 -5.53 -8.17 10.31
C LEU A 266 -6.83 -8.91 9.98
N LEU A 267 -7.89 -8.22 9.54
CA LEU A 267 -9.10 -8.89 9.04
C LEU A 267 -8.80 -9.71 7.78
N VAL A 268 -7.99 -9.18 6.86
CA VAL A 268 -7.48 -9.94 5.71
C VAL A 268 -6.73 -11.18 6.20
N LEU A 269 -5.74 -10.99 7.07
CA LEU A 269 -4.91 -12.07 7.60
C LEU A 269 -5.75 -13.17 8.25
N ALA A 270 -6.73 -12.79 9.07
CA ALA A 270 -7.64 -13.73 9.72
C ALA A 270 -8.36 -14.61 8.70
N LYS A 271 -8.87 -14.00 7.62
CA LYS A 271 -9.61 -14.73 6.59
C LYS A 271 -8.71 -15.59 5.70
N GLU A 272 -7.52 -15.10 5.37
CA GLU A 272 -6.53 -15.85 4.57
C GLU A 272 -6.05 -17.11 5.34
N GLU A 273 -5.87 -17.01 6.65
CA GLU A 273 -5.43 -18.12 7.53
C GLU A 273 -6.61 -18.93 8.10
N GLY A 274 -7.84 -18.65 7.66
CA GLY A 274 -9.02 -19.41 8.05
C GLY A 274 -9.43 -19.26 9.52
N LEU A 275 -9.02 -18.19 10.21
CA LEU A 275 -9.50 -17.85 11.54
C LEU A 275 -10.97 -17.43 11.47
N THR A 276 -11.81 -18.04 12.31
CA THR A 276 -13.25 -17.76 12.37
C THR A 276 -13.61 -16.82 13.52
N ARG A 277 -12.68 -16.63 14.47
CA ARG A 277 -12.73 -15.61 15.52
C ARG A 277 -11.31 -15.18 15.90
N VAL A 278 -11.18 -14.03 16.54
CA VAL A 278 -9.90 -13.57 17.11
C VAL A 278 -10.10 -13.29 18.60
N ASP A 279 -9.40 -14.05 19.44
CA ASP A 279 -9.45 -13.92 20.89
C ASP A 279 -8.36 -12.97 21.41
N HIS A 280 -7.21 -12.92 20.72
CA HIS A 280 -6.09 -12.02 21.06
C HIS A 280 -5.41 -11.42 19.83
N VAL A 281 -5.01 -10.15 19.95
CA VAL A 281 -4.07 -9.45 19.05
C VAL A 281 -2.85 -9.10 19.87
N LEU A 282 -1.66 -9.55 19.46
CA LEU A 282 -0.44 -9.48 20.26
C LEU A 282 0.76 -9.06 19.41
N LEU A 283 1.70 -8.35 20.02
CA LEU A 283 3.01 -8.09 19.42
C LEU A 283 4.03 -9.16 19.82
N ASN A 284 5.06 -9.39 19.01
CA ASN A 284 6.16 -10.24 19.44
C ASN A 284 6.98 -9.59 20.55
N ASN A 285 7.48 -10.44 21.44
CA ASN A 285 8.60 -10.11 22.32
C ASN A 285 9.92 -10.07 21.52
N PRO A 286 10.93 -9.32 22.00
CA PRO A 286 12.23 -9.30 21.36
C PRO A 286 12.87 -10.69 21.42
N THR A 287 13.56 -11.06 20.33
CA THR A 287 14.36 -12.29 20.19
C THR A 287 15.71 -11.93 19.55
N ASP A 288 16.62 -12.88 19.43
CA ASP A 288 17.92 -12.66 18.76
C ASP A 288 17.81 -12.19 17.30
N LYS A 289 16.64 -12.38 16.68
CA LYS A 289 16.39 -12.07 15.26
C LYS A 289 15.37 -10.96 15.01
N LEU A 290 14.55 -10.64 16.00
CA LEU A 290 13.41 -9.73 15.84
C LEU A 290 13.35 -8.76 17.02
N ALA A 291 13.21 -7.48 16.73
CA ALA A 291 12.96 -6.46 17.74
C ALA A 291 11.56 -6.64 18.34
N ALA A 292 11.34 -6.09 19.54
CA ALA A 292 10.01 -6.06 20.15
C ALA A 292 9.02 -5.33 19.22
N GLY A 293 7.85 -5.90 18.99
CA GLY A 293 6.80 -5.26 18.17
C GLY A 293 6.98 -5.31 16.66
N GLU A 294 7.99 -5.99 16.14
CA GLU A 294 8.23 -6.15 14.70
C GLU A 294 7.15 -6.97 13.98
N LYS A 295 6.48 -7.89 14.70
CA LYS A 295 5.38 -8.71 14.21
C LYS A 295 4.14 -8.57 15.10
N VAL A 296 2.98 -8.63 14.45
CA VAL A 296 1.67 -8.72 15.09
C VAL A 296 1.05 -10.10 14.82
N PHE A 297 0.43 -10.67 15.84
CA PHE A 297 -0.17 -12.00 15.85
C PHE A 297 -1.66 -11.92 16.14
N LEU A 298 -2.43 -12.70 15.40
CA LEU A 298 -3.80 -13.06 15.73
C LEU A 298 -3.81 -14.43 16.36
N VAL A 299 -4.53 -14.59 17.47
CA VAL A 299 -4.68 -15.88 18.15
C VAL A 299 -6.16 -16.19 18.34
N GLN A 300 -6.54 -17.40 17.95
CA GLN A 300 -7.83 -18.02 18.23
C GLN A 300 -7.63 -19.14 19.25
N GLY A 301 -8.30 -19.04 20.39
CA GLY A 301 -8.16 -19.94 21.53
C GLY A 301 -7.33 -19.37 22.67
N VAL A 302 -7.21 -20.16 23.74
CA VAL A 302 -6.45 -19.78 24.93
C VAL A 302 -4.95 -19.91 24.65
N ARG A 303 -4.15 -18.92 25.03
CA ARG A 303 -2.70 -18.90 24.77
C ARG A 303 -1.92 -20.10 25.33
N SER A 304 -2.40 -20.69 26.43
CA SER A 304 -1.81 -21.88 27.05
C SER A 304 -2.29 -23.19 26.46
N ASP A 305 -3.29 -23.16 25.58
CA ASP A 305 -3.79 -24.33 24.88
C ASP A 305 -2.91 -24.60 23.64
N PRO A 306 -2.24 -25.76 23.52
CA PRO A 306 -1.45 -26.10 22.34
C PRO A 306 -2.26 -26.14 21.03
N ALA A 307 -3.58 -26.29 21.10
CA ALA A 307 -4.47 -26.31 19.95
C ALA A 307 -4.91 -24.91 19.47
N HIS A 308 -4.38 -23.83 20.04
CA HIS A 308 -4.67 -22.48 19.54
C HIS A 308 -4.24 -22.33 18.08
N LEU A 309 -5.05 -21.63 17.28
CA LEU A 309 -4.65 -21.22 15.94
C LEU A 309 -3.99 -19.85 16.04
N ARG A 310 -2.96 -19.63 15.22
CA ARG A 310 -2.30 -18.34 15.14
C ARG A 310 -2.00 -17.96 13.69
N ALA A 311 -2.12 -16.68 13.42
CA ALA A 311 -1.68 -16.05 12.19
C ALA A 311 -0.79 -14.86 12.53
N ASP A 312 0.11 -14.49 11.63
CA ASP A 312 0.98 -13.35 11.87
C ASP A 312 1.29 -12.53 10.60
N MET A 313 1.65 -11.27 10.81
CA MET A 313 2.22 -10.42 9.78
C MET A 313 3.21 -9.41 10.39
N ALA A 314 4.01 -8.77 9.55
CA ALA A 314 4.84 -7.66 9.99
C ALA A 314 3.95 -6.52 10.48
N THR A 315 4.24 -5.97 11.65
CA THR A 315 3.47 -4.85 12.23
C THR A 315 3.48 -3.66 11.27
N MET A 316 4.61 -3.40 10.62
CA MET A 316 4.76 -2.36 9.60
C MET A 316 3.83 -2.56 8.41
N GLN A 317 3.70 -3.80 7.92
CA GLN A 317 2.76 -4.11 6.85
C GLN A 317 1.31 -3.84 7.30
N ALA A 318 0.95 -4.23 8.52
CA ALA A 318 -0.38 -4.05 9.06
C ALA A 318 -0.76 -2.56 9.16
N VAL A 319 0.18 -1.70 9.59
CA VAL A 319 -0.08 -0.26 9.76
C VAL A 319 0.11 0.56 8.49
N GLN A 320 0.68 0.01 7.42
CA GLN A 320 0.91 0.74 6.15
C GLN A 320 -0.08 0.37 5.05
N THR A 321 -0.62 -0.85 5.07
CA THR A 321 -1.58 -1.29 4.04
C THR A 321 -2.83 -0.41 4.12
N PRO A 322 -3.20 0.30 3.03
CA PRO A 322 -4.39 1.12 3.02
C PRO A 322 -5.66 0.32 3.35
N GLU A 323 -6.54 0.89 4.16
CA GLU A 323 -7.75 0.20 4.63
C GLU A 323 -8.66 -0.23 3.47
N ASN A 324 -8.81 0.63 2.45
CA ASN A 324 -9.59 0.30 1.25
C ASN A 324 -9.01 -0.91 0.51
N GLN A 325 -7.69 -1.02 0.40
CA GLN A 325 -7.03 -2.16 -0.22
C GLN A 325 -7.29 -3.45 0.56
N SER A 326 -7.27 -3.37 1.89
CA SER A 326 -7.62 -4.49 2.77
C SER A 326 -9.09 -4.89 2.60
N PHE A 327 -10.03 -3.95 2.48
CA PHE A 327 -11.44 -4.27 2.27
C PHE A 327 -11.75 -4.83 0.88
N GLU A 328 -11.13 -4.32 -0.18
CA GLU A 328 -11.21 -4.92 -1.53
C GLU A 328 -10.73 -6.38 -1.51
N ARG A 329 -9.69 -6.67 -0.71
CA ARG A 329 -9.17 -8.02 -0.53
C ARG A 329 -10.12 -8.92 0.26
N VAL A 330 -10.70 -8.43 1.36
CA VAL A 330 -11.74 -9.14 2.11
C VAL A 330 -12.92 -9.50 1.21
N GLN A 331 -13.38 -8.56 0.38
CA GLN A 331 -14.46 -8.80 -0.58
C GLN A 331 -14.08 -9.90 -1.59
N SER A 332 -12.85 -9.85 -2.11
CA SER A 332 -12.34 -10.87 -3.04
C SER A 332 -12.26 -12.27 -2.40
N ILE A 333 -11.83 -12.35 -1.14
CA ILE A 333 -11.80 -13.60 -0.36
C ILE A 333 -13.21 -14.15 -0.18
N ASN A 334 -14.18 -13.31 0.17
CA ASN A 334 -15.58 -13.71 0.33
C ASN A 334 -16.18 -14.28 -0.95
N GLN A 335 -15.96 -13.59 -2.08
CA GLN A 335 -16.45 -14.07 -3.38
C GLN A 335 -15.86 -15.43 -3.74
N ALA A 336 -14.54 -15.61 -3.54
CA ALA A 336 -13.88 -16.88 -3.81
C ALA A 336 -14.42 -18.01 -2.91
N GLN A 337 -14.64 -17.74 -1.62
CA GLN A 337 -15.20 -18.73 -0.69
C GLN A 337 -16.63 -19.13 -1.05
N SER A 338 -17.48 -18.17 -1.43
CA SER A 338 -18.85 -18.44 -1.87
C SER A 338 -18.88 -19.33 -3.12
N GLN A 339 -18.05 -19.05 -4.12
CA GLN A 339 -17.97 -19.85 -5.34
C GLN A 339 -17.53 -21.30 -5.07
N VAL A 340 -16.53 -21.49 -4.21
CA VAL A 340 -16.08 -22.84 -3.80
C VAL A 340 -17.21 -23.59 -3.09
N ARG A 341 -17.97 -22.91 -2.23
CA ARG A 341 -19.10 -23.51 -1.52
C ARG A 341 -20.24 -23.92 -2.46
N GLU A 342 -20.56 -23.08 -3.43
CA GLU A 342 -21.57 -23.37 -4.46
C GLU A 342 -21.17 -24.57 -5.33
N GLN A 343 -19.90 -24.65 -5.75
CA GLN A 343 -19.38 -25.79 -6.51
C GLN A 343 -19.42 -27.09 -5.69
N GLN A 344 -19.05 -27.05 -4.40
CA GLN A 344 -19.15 -28.22 -3.52
C GLN A 344 -20.59 -28.70 -3.37
N GLN A 345 -21.55 -27.79 -3.17
CA GLN A 345 -22.97 -28.13 -3.08
C GLN A 345 -23.50 -28.74 -4.38
N ALA A 346 -23.08 -28.24 -5.55
CA ALA A 346 -23.46 -28.80 -6.85
C ALA A 346 -22.88 -30.23 -7.06
N LEU A 347 -21.66 -30.49 -6.59
CA LEU A 347 -21.04 -31.82 -6.62
C LEU A 347 -21.71 -32.81 -5.65
N GLU A 348 -22.18 -32.36 -4.50
CA GLU A 348 -22.93 -33.20 -3.56
C GLU A 348 -24.34 -33.54 -4.09
N GLN A 349 -25.04 -32.60 -4.71
CA GLN A 349 -26.34 -32.84 -5.34
C GLN A 349 -26.26 -33.79 -6.55
N SER A 350 -25.19 -33.71 -7.34
CA SER A 350 -24.98 -34.64 -8.46
C SER A 350 -24.62 -36.06 -8.02
N GLN A 351 -24.03 -36.25 -6.83
CA GLN A 351 -23.78 -37.59 -6.27
C GLN A 351 -25.03 -38.22 -5.63
N GLN A 352 -25.95 -37.43 -5.06
CA GLN A 352 -27.20 -37.95 -4.49
C GLN A 352 -28.25 -38.34 -5.54
N THR A 353 -28.15 -37.83 -6.77
CA THR A 353 -29.09 -38.16 -7.86
C THR A 353 -28.77 -39.46 -8.60
N VAL A 354 -27.65 -40.13 -8.29
CA VAL A 354 -27.26 -41.44 -8.86
C VAL A 354 -27.38 -42.55 -7.81
N THR A 355 -28.59 -42.77 -7.29
CA THR A 355 -28.93 -44.02 -6.61
C THR A 355 -29.88 -44.80 -7.52
N PRO A 356 -29.46 -45.88 -8.21
CA PRO A 356 -30.35 -46.64 -9.08
C PRO A 356 -31.45 -47.32 -8.25
N PRO A 357 -32.71 -47.37 -8.73
CA PRO A 357 -33.75 -48.14 -8.07
C PRO A 357 -33.34 -49.62 -8.05
N GLY A 358 -33.29 -50.21 -6.86
CA GLY A 358 -32.95 -51.60 -6.65
C GLY A 358 -33.92 -52.54 -7.40
N PRO A 359 -33.46 -53.74 -7.80
CA PRO A 359 -34.26 -54.66 -8.61
C PRO A 359 -35.50 -55.13 -7.85
N THR A 360 -36.67 -54.95 -8.45
CA THR A 360 -37.94 -55.48 -7.97
C THR A 360 -37.90 -57.01 -8.03
N MET A 361 -37.73 -57.67 -6.88
CA MET A 361 -37.92 -59.11 -6.73
C MET A 361 -39.41 -59.40 -6.62
N THR A 362 -40.00 -59.86 -7.72
CA THR A 362 -41.34 -60.45 -7.75
C THR A 362 -41.29 -61.85 -7.12
N ARG A 363 -42.15 -62.11 -6.13
CA ARG A 363 -42.62 -63.47 -5.85
C ARG A 363 -44.05 -63.46 -5.34
#